data_AF-A0A9D9C175-F1
#
_entry.id   AF-A0A9D9C175-F1
#
_cell.length_a   1.000
_cell.length_b   1.000
_cell.length_c   1.000
_cell.angle_alpha   90.00
_cell.angle_beta   90.00
_cell.angle_gamma   90.00
#
_symmetry.space_group_name_H-M   'P 1'
#
loop_
_entity.id
_entity.type
_entity.pdbx_description
1 polymer ?
#
loop_
_entity_poly.entity_id
_entity_poly.type
_entity_poly.pdbx_seq_one_letter_code
_entity_poly.pdbx_strand_id
1 'polypeptide(L)'
;FIATDLTSSNYMFKDFIAPEMWNSFFSVAVGIGSLIMGIIISGAEQKEKYSGTIRWSMVAITIVIGLIPATYILFTNNIFGINIVLVSVIIVLLIIGMLLVLVNVSTSTLMMKIVDKDKMGKVTSVSSIGSQGLIPVAMFLGGVAITYLGSAGLLIVCTAGLLITALFLFFNKSIKEI
;
A
#
# COMPACT_ATOMS: atom_id res chain seq x y z
N PHE A 1 -14.78 2.55 -7.89
CA PHE A 1 -14.67 3.99 -8.17
C PHE A 1 -14.25 4.30 -9.60
N ILE A 2 -13.15 3.75 -10.15
CA ILE A 2 -12.74 4.07 -11.54
C ILE A 2 -13.82 3.68 -12.57
N ALA A 3 -14.33 2.46 -12.54
CA ALA A 3 -15.37 2.05 -13.49
C ALA A 3 -16.76 2.65 -13.17
N THR A 4 -17.01 2.97 -11.90
CA THR A 4 -18.35 3.36 -11.40
C THR A 4 -18.60 4.87 -11.38
N ASP A 5 -17.58 5.67 -11.04
CA ASP A 5 -17.74 7.09 -10.72
C ASP A 5 -16.96 8.02 -11.67
N LEU A 6 -15.88 7.52 -12.30
CA LEU A 6 -15.15 8.30 -13.32
C LEU A 6 -15.90 8.37 -14.64
N THR A 7 -16.62 7.32 -15.01
CA THR A 7 -17.39 7.23 -16.27
C THR A 7 -18.50 8.28 -16.36
N SER A 8 -19.09 8.65 -15.22
CA SER A 8 -20.15 9.65 -15.09
C SER A 8 -19.64 11.07 -14.81
N SER A 9 -18.35 11.24 -14.51
CA SER A 9 -17.77 12.52 -14.09
C SER A 9 -17.00 13.23 -15.23
N ASN A 10 -16.81 14.55 -15.09
CA ASN A 10 -15.89 15.30 -15.93
C ASN A 10 -14.50 15.34 -15.27
N TYR A 11 -13.59 14.48 -15.73
CA TYR A 11 -12.26 14.30 -15.16
C TYR A 11 -11.15 14.86 -16.06
N MET A 12 -9.96 15.06 -15.49
CA MET A 12 -8.81 15.66 -16.16
C MET A 12 -8.35 14.79 -17.33
N PHE A 13 -8.06 15.42 -18.47
CA PHE A 13 -7.66 14.74 -19.71
C PHE A 13 -8.70 13.77 -20.25
N LYS A 14 -10.00 13.95 -19.96
CA LYS A 14 -11.09 13.09 -20.48
C LYS A 14 -11.08 12.93 -22.01
N ASP A 15 -10.61 13.93 -22.75
CA ASP A 15 -10.50 13.87 -24.21
C ASP A 15 -9.38 12.95 -24.72
N PHE A 16 -8.43 12.57 -23.85
CA PHE A 16 -7.25 11.78 -24.21
C PHE A 16 -7.12 10.48 -23.41
N ILE A 17 -7.66 10.43 -22.19
CA ILE A 17 -7.50 9.34 -21.23
C ILE A 17 -8.85 8.68 -21.00
N ALA A 18 -8.98 7.42 -21.41
CA ALA A 18 -10.13 6.60 -21.05
C ALA A 18 -10.09 6.24 -19.55
N PRO A 19 -11.25 6.07 -18.87
CA PRO A 19 -11.28 5.75 -17.44
C PRO A 19 -10.41 4.55 -17.06
N GLU A 20 -10.38 3.53 -17.92
CA GLU A 20 -9.62 2.28 -17.73
C GLU A 20 -8.11 2.52 -17.71
N MET A 21 -7.63 3.56 -18.39
CA MET A 21 -6.20 3.90 -18.48
C MET A 21 -5.65 4.46 -17.16
N TRP A 22 -6.49 4.96 -16.25
CA TRP A 22 -6.04 5.47 -14.95
C TRP A 22 -5.33 4.41 -14.11
N ASN A 23 -5.70 3.13 -14.26
CA ASN A 23 -5.00 2.04 -13.58
C ASN A 23 -3.53 1.92 -14.01
N SER A 24 -3.23 2.23 -15.26
CA SER A 24 -1.85 2.28 -15.78
C SER A 24 -1.06 3.42 -15.14
N PHE A 25 -1.64 4.62 -15.04
CA PHE A 25 -1.01 5.76 -14.36
C PHE A 25 -0.73 5.47 -12.89
N PHE A 26 -1.68 4.84 -12.20
CA PHE A 26 -1.54 4.40 -10.81
C PHE A 26 -0.39 3.39 -10.65
N SER A 27 -0.31 2.41 -11.55
CA SER A 27 0.78 1.41 -11.54
C SER A 27 2.14 2.05 -11.81
N VAL A 28 2.21 2.99 -12.76
CA VAL A 28 3.43 3.75 -13.06
C VAL A 28 3.87 4.59 -11.87
N ALA A 29 2.95 5.26 -11.16
CA ALA A 29 3.28 6.04 -9.97
C ALA A 29 3.94 5.18 -8.88
N VAL A 30 3.37 3.99 -8.60
CA VAL A 30 3.97 3.02 -7.67
C VAL A 30 5.36 2.58 -8.15
N GLY A 31 5.51 2.29 -9.44
CA GLY A 31 6.78 1.87 -10.04
C GLY A 31 7.87 2.94 -9.92
N ILE A 32 7.55 4.19 -10.21
CA ILE A 32 8.47 5.33 -10.08
C ILE A 32 8.88 5.50 -8.61
N GLY A 33 7.93 5.52 -7.68
CA GLY A 33 8.24 5.62 -6.26
C GLY A 33 9.15 4.48 -5.78
N SER A 34 8.88 3.26 -6.22
CA SER A 34 9.69 2.09 -5.90
C SER A 34 11.12 2.22 -6.43
N LEU A 35 11.29 2.69 -7.67
CA LEU A 35 12.59 2.90 -8.29
C LEU A 35 13.41 3.95 -7.53
N ILE A 36 12.80 5.09 -7.20
CA ILE A 36 13.45 6.16 -6.44
C ILE A 36 13.98 5.62 -5.11
N MET A 37 13.14 4.92 -4.35
CA MET A 37 13.58 4.38 -3.06
C MET A 37 14.61 3.26 -3.21
N GLY A 38 14.51 2.45 -4.27
CA GLY A 38 15.51 1.43 -4.58
C GLY A 38 16.91 2.03 -4.78
N ILE A 39 17.01 3.14 -5.51
CA ILE A 39 18.27 3.88 -5.69
C ILE A 39 18.75 4.41 -4.33
N ILE A 40 17.89 5.07 -3.55
CA ILE A 40 18.25 5.63 -2.24
C ILE A 40 18.81 4.54 -1.31
N ILE A 41 18.14 3.39 -1.24
CA ILE A 41 18.54 2.28 -0.36
C ILE A 41 19.82 1.61 -0.85
N SER A 42 20.05 1.51 -2.16
CA SER A 42 21.27 0.92 -2.72
C SER A 42 22.54 1.67 -2.33
N GLY A 43 22.43 2.99 -2.11
CA GLY A 43 23.53 3.85 -1.65
C GLY A 43 23.57 4.05 -0.13
N ALA A 44 22.58 3.56 0.61
CA ALA A 44 22.51 3.75 2.06
C ALA A 44 23.37 2.74 2.81
N GLU A 45 24.03 3.19 3.89
CA GLU A 45 24.75 2.29 4.78
C GLU A 45 23.80 1.28 5.43
N GLN A 46 24.25 0.03 5.52
CA GLN A 46 23.45 -1.03 6.12
C GLN A 46 23.30 -0.77 7.61
N LYS A 47 22.06 -0.50 8.04
CA LYS A 47 21.75 -0.27 9.46
C LYS A 47 21.91 -1.56 10.27
N GLU A 48 22.35 -1.40 11.50
CA GLU A 48 22.50 -2.50 12.44
C GLU A 48 21.13 -3.09 12.82
N LYS A 49 20.13 -2.21 13.09
CA LYS A 49 18.76 -2.55 13.47
C LYS A 49 17.73 -2.05 12.46
N TYR A 50 16.93 -2.96 11.89
CA TYR A 50 15.88 -2.64 10.91
C TYR A 50 14.46 -2.60 11.52
N SER A 51 14.28 -3.06 12.75
CA SER A 51 12.96 -3.15 13.39
C SER A 51 12.26 -1.80 13.57
N GLY A 52 13.01 -0.75 13.93
CA GLY A 52 12.50 0.62 14.01
C GLY A 52 12.02 1.14 12.65
N THR A 53 12.80 0.88 11.59
CA THR A 53 12.44 1.24 10.22
C THR A 53 11.14 0.56 9.80
N ILE A 54 11.03 -0.76 9.98
CA ILE A 54 9.83 -1.53 9.59
C ILE A 54 8.57 -0.98 10.28
N ARG A 55 8.67 -0.69 11.59
CA ARG A 55 7.54 -0.12 12.35
C ARG A 55 7.08 1.22 11.82
N TRP A 56 8.00 2.17 11.73
CA TRP A 56 7.65 3.53 11.32
C TRP A 56 7.21 3.57 9.86
N SER A 57 7.79 2.74 8.99
CA SER A 57 7.33 2.60 7.62
C SER A 57 5.93 2.02 7.52
N MET A 58 5.56 1.01 8.35
CA MET A 58 4.20 0.46 8.36
C MET A 58 3.15 1.46 8.88
N VAL A 59 3.51 2.25 9.91
CA VAL A 59 2.66 3.36 10.38
C VAL A 59 2.51 4.42 9.28
N ALA A 60 3.61 4.79 8.61
CA ALA A 60 3.58 5.74 7.51
C ALA A 60 2.71 5.24 6.34
N ILE A 61 2.84 3.96 5.95
CA ILE A 61 2.00 3.33 4.92
C ILE A 61 0.52 3.45 5.29
N THR A 62 0.18 3.16 6.54
CA THR A 62 -1.21 3.21 7.02
C THR A 62 -1.77 4.62 6.94
N ILE A 63 -1.02 5.63 7.39
CA ILE A 63 -1.43 7.05 7.34
C ILE A 63 -1.62 7.49 5.89
N VAL A 64 -0.64 7.18 5.04
CA VAL A 64 -0.63 7.58 3.63
C VAL A 64 -1.76 6.90 2.84
N ILE A 65 -2.00 5.60 3.05
CA ILE A 65 -3.13 4.89 2.43
C ILE A 65 -4.47 5.44 2.94
N GLY A 66 -4.55 5.84 4.22
CA GLY A 66 -5.75 6.45 4.79
C GLY A 66 -6.16 7.77 4.12
N LEU A 67 -5.25 8.44 3.42
CA LEU A 67 -5.59 9.63 2.64
C LEU A 67 -6.51 9.33 1.45
N ILE A 68 -6.47 8.11 0.88
CA ILE A 68 -7.33 7.73 -0.25
C ILE A 68 -8.82 7.71 0.14
N PRO A 69 -9.27 6.95 1.17
CA PRO A 69 -10.66 7.04 1.59
C PRO A 69 -11.02 8.44 2.07
N ALA A 70 -10.11 9.18 2.72
CA ALA A 70 -10.40 10.54 3.16
C ALA A 70 -10.73 11.47 1.97
N THR A 71 -9.89 11.49 0.92
CA THR A 71 -10.14 12.33 -0.26
C THR A 71 -11.35 11.85 -1.05
N TYR A 72 -11.59 10.54 -1.10
CA TYR A 72 -12.78 9.98 -1.75
C TYR A 72 -14.08 10.32 -1.02
N ILE A 73 -14.12 10.28 0.32
CA ILE A 73 -15.29 10.68 1.11
C ILE A 73 -15.59 12.18 0.89
N LEU A 74 -14.56 13.03 0.87
CA LEU A 74 -14.73 14.46 0.57
C LEU A 74 -15.28 14.70 -0.83
N PHE A 75 -14.91 13.88 -1.81
CA PHE A 75 -15.52 13.89 -3.14
C PHE A 75 -17.00 13.48 -3.10
N THR A 76 -17.35 12.40 -2.39
CA THR A 76 -18.77 11.98 -2.27
C THR A 76 -19.66 13.01 -1.58
N ASN A 77 -19.07 13.86 -0.72
CA ASN A 77 -19.76 14.98 -0.08
C ASN A 77 -19.77 16.26 -0.93
N ASN A 78 -19.37 16.20 -2.20
CA ASN A 78 -19.27 17.33 -3.13
C ASN A 78 -18.34 18.47 -2.67
N ILE A 79 -17.38 18.19 -1.77
CA ILE A 79 -16.40 19.18 -1.30
C ILE A 79 -15.24 19.29 -2.30
N PHE A 80 -14.78 18.15 -2.83
CA PHE A 80 -13.71 18.08 -3.82
C PHE A 80 -14.22 17.57 -5.16
N GLY A 81 -13.63 18.06 -6.25
CA GLY A 81 -13.83 17.49 -7.58
C GLY A 81 -13.01 16.22 -7.78
N ILE A 82 -13.45 15.37 -8.72
CA ILE A 82 -12.79 14.09 -9.04
C ILE A 82 -11.30 14.24 -9.38
N ASN A 83 -10.91 15.38 -9.98
CA ASN A 83 -9.51 15.68 -10.32
C ASN A 83 -8.60 15.75 -9.10
N ILE A 84 -9.09 16.33 -7.99
CA ILE A 84 -8.34 16.40 -6.74
C ILE A 84 -8.14 15.00 -6.17
N VAL A 85 -9.16 14.14 -6.25
CA VAL A 85 -9.04 12.73 -5.86
C VAL A 85 -7.98 12.03 -6.69
N LEU A 86 -8.04 12.14 -8.01
CA LEU A 86 -7.08 11.49 -8.92
C LEU A 86 -5.63 11.91 -8.66
N VAL A 87 -5.39 13.22 -8.51
CA VAL A 87 -4.06 13.74 -8.16
C VAL A 87 -3.62 13.25 -6.79
N SER A 88 -4.51 13.27 -5.79
CA SER A 88 -4.19 12.76 -4.45
C SER A 88 -3.81 11.28 -4.47
N VAL A 89 -4.52 10.46 -5.24
CA VAL A 89 -4.25 9.02 -5.39
C VAL A 89 -2.88 8.81 -6.05
N ILE A 90 -2.54 9.55 -7.10
CA ILE A 90 -1.20 9.46 -7.73
C ILE A 90 -0.09 9.77 -6.73
N ILE A 91 -0.22 10.89 -5.97
CA ILE A 91 0.79 11.28 -4.99
C ILE A 91 0.93 10.22 -3.89
N VAL A 92 -0.21 9.73 -3.39
CA VAL A 92 -0.25 8.67 -2.37
C VAL A 92 0.43 7.39 -2.90
N LEU A 93 0.12 6.96 -4.12
CA LEU A 93 0.69 5.75 -4.73
C LEU A 93 2.19 5.87 -4.97
N LEU A 94 2.69 7.06 -5.33
CA LEU A 94 4.12 7.32 -5.43
C LEU A 94 4.80 7.13 -4.07
N ILE A 95 4.25 7.72 -3.00
CA ILE A 95 4.79 7.59 -1.64
C ILE A 95 4.70 6.13 -1.17
N ILE A 96 3.60 5.43 -1.46
CA ILE A 96 3.45 4.00 -1.14
C ILE A 96 4.53 3.18 -1.85
N GLY A 97 4.79 3.43 -3.13
CA GLY A 97 5.87 2.76 -3.87
C GLY A 97 7.22 2.89 -3.15
N MET A 98 7.55 4.08 -2.67
CA MET A 98 8.77 4.30 -1.88
C MET A 98 8.75 3.48 -0.58
N LEU A 99 7.67 3.59 0.21
CA LEU A 99 7.57 2.92 1.50
C LEU A 99 7.55 1.39 1.39
N LEU A 100 6.96 0.83 0.33
CA LEU A 100 6.95 -0.61 0.06
C LEU A 100 8.36 -1.16 -0.12
N VAL A 101 9.20 -0.49 -0.89
CA VAL A 101 10.60 -0.90 -1.06
C VAL A 101 11.35 -0.84 0.27
N LEU A 102 11.13 0.22 1.05
CA LEU A 102 11.75 0.36 2.37
C LEU A 102 11.36 -0.79 3.32
N VAL A 103 10.07 -1.13 3.40
CA VAL A 103 9.57 -2.24 4.22
C VAL A 103 10.10 -3.57 3.71
N ASN A 104 10.02 -3.83 2.41
CA ASN A 104 10.40 -5.12 1.82
C ASN A 104 11.90 -5.39 1.96
N VAL A 105 12.76 -4.40 1.69
CA VAL A 105 14.22 -4.56 1.85
C VAL A 105 14.59 -4.71 3.32
N SER A 106 14.01 -3.89 4.21
CA SER A 106 14.29 -3.98 5.65
C SER A 106 13.86 -5.33 6.24
N THR A 107 12.67 -5.81 5.87
CA THR A 107 12.12 -7.09 6.34
C THR A 107 12.95 -8.26 5.81
N SER A 108 13.31 -8.23 4.53
CA SER A 108 14.15 -9.29 3.93
C SER A 108 15.53 -9.33 4.58
N THR A 109 16.14 -8.17 4.82
CA THR A 109 17.44 -8.06 5.49
C THR A 109 17.37 -8.55 6.93
N LEU A 110 16.31 -8.21 7.64
CA LEU A 110 16.09 -8.67 9.00
C LEU A 110 15.90 -10.19 9.07
N MET A 111 15.11 -10.75 8.16
CA MET A 111 14.91 -12.20 8.04
C MET A 111 16.25 -12.93 7.80
N MET A 112 17.10 -12.39 6.92
CA MET A 112 18.45 -12.94 6.66
C MET A 112 19.38 -12.89 7.89
N LYS A 113 19.15 -11.97 8.84
CA LYS A 113 19.95 -11.88 10.07
C LYS A 113 19.47 -12.83 11.17
N ILE A 114 18.18 -13.15 11.23
CA ILE A 114 17.58 -13.93 12.33
C ILE A 114 17.49 -15.42 11.99
N VAL A 115 17.24 -15.75 10.73
CA VAL A 115 16.96 -17.12 10.31
C VAL A 115 18.27 -17.81 9.91
N ASP A 116 18.48 -19.01 10.45
CA ASP A 116 19.62 -19.85 10.07
C ASP A 116 19.66 -20.08 8.55
N LYS A 117 20.86 -20.03 7.96
CA LYS A 117 21.04 -20.10 6.49
C LYS A 117 20.42 -21.36 5.86
N ASP A 118 20.40 -22.48 6.56
CA ASP A 118 19.81 -23.76 6.13
C ASP A 118 18.26 -23.73 6.13
N LYS A 119 17.65 -22.82 6.89
CA LYS A 119 16.18 -22.67 7.00
C LYS A 119 15.63 -21.53 6.14
N MET A 120 16.49 -20.67 5.61
CA MET A 120 16.10 -19.50 4.80
C MET A 120 15.16 -19.84 3.64
N GLY A 121 15.43 -20.93 2.92
CA GLY A 121 14.58 -21.38 1.82
C GLY A 121 13.15 -21.69 2.29
N LYS A 122 13.01 -22.44 3.40
CA LYS A 122 11.71 -22.80 3.98
C LYS A 122 10.95 -21.57 4.47
N VAL A 123 11.60 -20.66 5.20
CA VAL A 123 10.95 -19.45 5.71
C VAL A 123 10.48 -18.55 4.56
N THR A 124 11.31 -18.39 3.52
CA THR A 124 10.96 -17.60 2.33
C THR A 124 9.76 -18.20 1.59
N SER A 125 9.73 -19.53 1.41
CA SER A 125 8.60 -20.22 0.80
C SER A 125 7.32 -20.05 1.61
N VAL A 126 7.37 -20.25 2.93
CA VAL A 126 6.20 -20.09 3.81
C VAL A 126 5.67 -18.64 3.77
N SER A 127 6.57 -17.66 3.85
CA SER A 127 6.20 -16.23 3.77
C SER A 127 5.57 -15.87 2.42
N SER A 128 6.12 -16.40 1.33
CA SER A 128 5.61 -16.18 -0.03
C SER A 128 4.24 -16.83 -0.24
N ILE A 129 4.07 -18.09 0.18
CA ILE A 129 2.77 -18.80 0.10
C ILE A 129 1.73 -18.07 0.94
N GLY A 130 2.07 -17.64 2.15
CA GLY A 130 1.17 -16.86 3.00
C GLY A 130 0.74 -15.55 2.32
N SER A 131 1.70 -14.79 1.80
CA SER A 131 1.42 -13.47 1.19
C SER A 131 0.60 -13.59 -0.09
N GLN A 132 0.96 -14.51 -0.99
CA GLN A 132 0.27 -14.68 -2.27
C GLN A 132 -1.05 -15.46 -2.14
N GLY A 133 -1.09 -16.43 -1.23
CA GLY A 133 -2.28 -17.24 -0.95
C GLY A 133 -3.42 -16.45 -0.32
N LEU A 134 -3.13 -15.34 0.36
CA LEU A 134 -4.15 -14.44 0.90
C LEU A 134 -4.78 -13.53 -0.17
N ILE A 135 -4.18 -13.38 -1.35
CA ILE A 135 -4.68 -12.49 -2.40
C ILE A 135 -6.08 -12.91 -2.89
N PRO A 136 -6.35 -14.19 -3.25
CA PRO A 136 -7.70 -14.60 -3.67
C PRO A 136 -8.76 -14.39 -2.58
N VAL A 137 -8.40 -14.62 -1.32
CA VAL A 137 -9.29 -14.38 -0.18
C VAL A 137 -9.60 -12.89 -0.05
N ALA A 138 -8.59 -12.03 -0.16
CA ALA A 138 -8.75 -10.59 -0.15
C ALA A 138 -9.60 -10.09 -1.34
N MET A 139 -9.42 -10.66 -2.53
CA MET A 139 -10.25 -10.34 -3.71
C MET A 139 -11.71 -10.71 -3.50
N PHE A 140 -11.99 -11.90 -2.96
CA PHE A 140 -13.35 -12.34 -2.63
C PHE A 140 -14.01 -11.42 -1.59
N LEU A 141 -13.34 -11.18 -0.47
CA LEU A 141 -13.84 -10.30 0.59
C LEU A 141 -14.00 -8.86 0.10
N GLY A 142 -13.10 -8.39 -0.77
CA GLY A 142 -13.17 -7.09 -1.40
C GLY A 142 -14.40 -6.95 -2.30
N GLY A 143 -14.71 -7.99 -3.08
CA GLY A 143 -15.94 -8.05 -3.89
C GLY A 143 -17.20 -7.96 -3.02
N VAL A 144 -17.28 -8.76 -1.96
CA VAL A 144 -18.40 -8.72 -0.99
C VAL A 144 -18.53 -7.32 -0.37
N ALA A 145 -17.43 -6.72 0.08
CA ALA A 145 -17.43 -5.39 0.65
C ALA A 145 -17.90 -4.31 -0.35
N ILE A 146 -17.49 -4.39 -1.62
CA ILE A 146 -17.98 -3.48 -2.67
C ILE A 146 -19.49 -3.64 -2.86
N THR A 147 -20.00 -4.87 -2.91
CA THR A 147 -21.43 -5.14 -3.14
C THR A 147 -22.32 -4.56 -2.04
N TYR A 148 -21.92 -4.68 -0.76
CA TYR A 148 -22.75 -4.26 0.38
C TYR A 148 -22.43 -2.85 0.90
N LEU A 149 -21.18 -2.41 0.82
CA LEU A 149 -20.72 -1.14 1.41
C LEU A 149 -20.28 -0.11 0.38
N GLY A 150 -20.25 -0.48 -0.91
CA GLY A 150 -19.74 0.37 -1.99
C GLY A 150 -18.22 0.58 -1.95
N SER A 151 -17.74 1.43 -2.86
CA SER A 151 -16.29 1.72 -2.97
C SER A 151 -15.74 2.45 -1.73
N ALA A 152 -16.52 3.36 -1.14
CA ALA A 152 -16.10 4.09 0.07
C ALA A 152 -15.91 3.13 1.25
N GLY A 153 -16.89 2.24 1.48
CA GLY A 153 -16.84 1.26 2.55
C GLY A 153 -15.67 0.28 2.40
N LEU A 154 -15.40 -0.20 1.17
CA LEU A 154 -14.21 -1.02 0.90
C LEU A 154 -12.93 -0.31 1.32
N LEU A 155 -12.74 0.94 0.90
CA LEU A 155 -11.50 1.69 1.20
C LEU A 155 -11.32 1.88 2.71
N ILE A 156 -12.40 2.16 3.45
CA ILE A 156 -12.37 2.25 4.92
C ILE A 156 -11.96 0.92 5.55
N VAL A 157 -12.56 -0.20 5.10
CA VAL A 157 -12.23 -1.55 5.61
C VAL A 157 -10.76 -1.89 5.36
N CYS A 158 -10.23 -1.57 4.17
CA CYS A 158 -8.82 -1.77 3.85
C CYS A 158 -7.89 -0.94 4.76
N THR A 159 -8.19 0.34 4.95
CA THR A 159 -7.40 1.20 5.85
C THR A 159 -7.47 0.73 7.30
N ALA A 160 -8.64 0.28 7.77
CA ALA A 160 -8.81 -0.27 9.11
C ALA A 160 -7.99 -1.56 9.30
N GLY A 161 -8.00 -2.47 8.32
CA GLY A 161 -7.17 -3.69 8.36
C GLY A 161 -5.66 -3.39 8.42
N LEU A 162 -5.21 -2.40 7.66
CA LEU A 162 -3.81 -1.93 7.73
C LEU A 162 -3.49 -1.28 9.06
N LEU A 163 -4.41 -0.50 9.62
CA LEU A 163 -4.24 0.11 10.95
C LEU A 163 -4.11 -0.97 12.03
N ILE A 164 -4.96 -1.99 12.02
CA ILE A 164 -4.85 -3.13 12.95
C ILE A 164 -3.48 -3.80 12.80
N THR A 165 -3.02 -4.01 11.57
CA THR A 165 -1.70 -4.61 11.28
C THR A 165 -0.56 -3.74 11.82
N ALA A 166 -0.62 -2.43 11.59
CA ALA A 166 0.38 -1.48 12.08
C ALA A 166 0.41 -1.43 13.61
N LEU A 167 -0.76 -1.41 14.27
CA LEU A 167 -0.87 -1.44 15.73
C LEU A 167 -0.29 -2.74 16.29
N PHE A 168 -0.65 -3.89 15.70
CA PHE A 168 -0.12 -5.18 16.13
C PHE A 168 1.42 -5.20 16.06
N LEU A 169 2.00 -4.70 14.97
CA LEU A 169 3.45 -4.63 14.78
C LEU A 169 4.12 -3.63 15.74
N PHE A 170 3.46 -2.51 16.02
CA PHE A 170 3.96 -1.50 16.95
C PHE A 170 4.00 -2.00 18.41
N PHE A 171 2.97 -2.73 18.84
CA PHE A 171 2.88 -3.27 20.20
C PHE A 171 3.60 -4.60 20.40
N ASN A 172 3.91 -5.33 19.33
CA ASN A 172 4.61 -6.61 19.44
C ASN A 172 6.04 -6.41 20.00
N LYS A 173 6.26 -6.89 21.23
CA LYS A 173 7.53 -6.78 21.96
C LYS A 173 8.67 -7.55 21.30
N SER A 174 8.40 -8.69 20.68
CA SER A 174 9.44 -9.48 20.00
C SER A 174 10.10 -8.69 18.87
N ILE A 175 9.34 -7.89 18.14
CA ILE A 175 9.88 -7.01 17.10
C ILE A 175 10.66 -5.82 17.72
N LYS A 176 10.52 -5.52 19.04
CA LYS A 176 11.22 -4.38 19.71
C LYS A 176 12.64 -4.75 20.09
N GLU A 177 12.85 -6.02 20.35
CA GLU A 177 14.10 -6.57 20.85
C GLU A 177 15.02 -7.05 19.72
N ILE A 178 14.44 -7.27 18.53
CA ILE A 178 15.12 -7.50 17.25
C ILE A 178 15.60 -6.17 16.66
#